data_AF-A0A101MA49-F1
#
_entry.id   AF-A0A101MA49-F1
#
_cell.length_a   1.000
_cell.length_b   1.000
_cell.length_c   1.000
_cell.angle_alpha   90.00
_cell.angle_beta   90.00
_cell.angle_gamma   90.00
#
_symmetry.space_group_name_H-M   'P 1'
#
loop_
_entity.id
_entity.type
_entity.pdbx_description
1 polymer ?
#
loop_
_entity_poly.entity_id
_entity_poly.type
_entity_poly.pdbx_seq_one_letter_code
_entity_poly.pdbx_strand_id
1 'polypeptide(L)'
;MSHPYIPRCLSLQAGLGFKGRLKRRNLSSAVPWASLQLRHASVLFAYFFQYNKGGQTESHDPDVLRMVLGNTKWTLDFSHFLLNEMFDMADEFEDVYHDPEAFTQKLKNSSSLPLLILLSSMSRAFLRFICRGLRGVNAGFASANPASLVGDSRIYYTEICQTLESSPVRIDVYEKFLAGVDSAVKHAYQGAGFGDAERPGPEKELLVNARIPPVLTTAVATLLRQTVPALKSEINRRAIYLGDYGWLGFGNDRRTALYRKQREVDILKKCPLRPPLPLGNDGRVAPLKKRRCARCCEVSGDTNLPRSLLSFKMIAKLGLLRSCLCGGMWVLETDTGDLGARTASTNGSSNRVNQT
;
A
#
# COMPACT_ATOMS: atom_id res chain seq x y z
N MET A 1 -18.23 5.37 7.48
CA MET A 1 -17.42 5.19 6.25
C MET A 1 -18.09 4.22 5.26
N SER A 2 -19.38 4.40 4.99
CA SER A 2 -20.20 3.55 4.13
C SER A 2 -20.56 4.22 2.80
N HIS A 3 -19.93 5.34 2.44
CA HIS A 3 -20.28 6.05 1.20
C HIS A 3 -19.77 5.25 -0.01
N PRO A 4 -20.64 4.62 -0.82
CA PRO A 4 -20.23 3.69 -1.86
C PRO A 4 -19.50 4.40 -3.02
N TYR A 5 -19.66 5.72 -3.13
CA TYR A 5 -19.09 6.50 -4.23
C TYR A 5 -17.61 6.84 -4.03
N ILE A 6 -17.11 6.99 -2.80
CA ILE A 6 -15.71 7.39 -2.57
C ILE A 6 -14.72 6.35 -3.15
N PRO A 7 -14.86 5.04 -2.86
CA PRO A 7 -14.00 4.04 -3.48
C PRO A 7 -14.14 3.98 -5.01
N ARG A 8 -15.32 4.30 -5.55
CA ARG A 8 -15.53 4.35 -7.01
C ARG A 8 -14.80 5.53 -7.65
N CYS A 9 -14.84 6.72 -7.04
CA CYS A 9 -14.11 7.89 -7.53
C CYS A 9 -12.60 7.69 -7.48
N LEU A 10 -12.07 7.21 -6.35
CA LEU A 10 -10.65 6.87 -6.22
C LEU A 10 -10.23 5.83 -7.26
N SER A 11 -11.09 4.84 -7.50
CA SER A 11 -10.82 3.79 -8.48
C SER A 11 -10.77 4.30 -9.92
N LEU A 12 -11.69 5.18 -10.31
CA LEU A 12 -11.66 5.83 -11.62
C LEU A 12 -10.38 6.65 -11.78
N GLN A 13 -10.04 7.45 -10.77
CA GLN A 13 -8.85 8.28 -10.79
C GLN A 13 -7.55 7.46 -10.83
N ALA A 14 -7.48 6.36 -10.08
CA ALA A 14 -6.38 5.40 -10.15
C ALA A 14 -6.25 4.78 -11.55
N GLY A 15 -7.34 4.61 -12.28
CA GLY A 15 -7.35 4.13 -13.66
C GLY A 15 -6.80 5.13 -14.67
N LEU A 16 -7.10 6.44 -14.54
CA LEU A 16 -6.75 7.47 -15.52
C LEU A 16 -5.24 7.61 -15.77
N GLY A 17 -4.42 7.40 -14.74
CA GLY A 17 -2.96 7.48 -14.84
C GLY A 17 -2.24 6.13 -14.96
N PHE A 18 -3.00 5.05 -15.19
CA PHE A 18 -2.45 3.70 -15.32
C PHE A 18 -1.91 3.47 -16.74
N LYS A 19 -0.59 3.26 -16.86
CA LYS A 19 0.11 3.04 -18.14
C LYS A 19 0.47 1.56 -18.39
N GLY A 20 -0.29 0.64 -17.80
CA GLY A 20 0.02 -0.78 -17.78
C GLY A 20 0.90 -1.20 -16.58
N ARG A 21 0.86 -2.49 -16.23
CA ARG A 21 1.47 -3.03 -14.99
C ARG A 21 2.98 -2.84 -14.87
N LEU A 22 3.67 -2.79 -16.00
CA LEU A 22 5.13 -2.71 -16.04
C LEU A 22 5.63 -1.27 -15.89
N LYS A 23 4.73 -0.29 -16.02
CA LYS A 23 5.04 1.14 -15.91
C LYS A 23 4.50 1.67 -14.58
N ARG A 24 5.20 2.67 -14.05
CA ARG A 24 4.76 3.41 -12.87
C ARG A 24 3.45 4.15 -13.15
N ARG A 25 2.56 4.21 -12.14
CA ARG A 25 1.40 5.12 -12.10
C ARG A 25 1.87 6.56 -11.90
N ASN A 26 1.34 7.51 -12.67
CA ASN A 26 1.61 8.92 -12.38
C ASN A 26 1.09 9.29 -10.97
N LEU A 27 1.55 10.41 -10.41
CA LEU A 27 1.26 10.74 -9.01
C LEU A 27 -0.25 10.85 -8.72
N SER A 28 -1.00 11.50 -9.62
CA SER A 28 -2.46 11.64 -9.55
C SER A 28 -3.21 10.30 -9.61
N SER A 29 -2.60 9.22 -10.13
CA SER A 29 -3.13 7.85 -10.08
C SER A 29 -2.57 7.05 -8.89
N ALA A 30 -1.33 7.31 -8.48
CA ALA A 30 -0.67 6.62 -7.38
C ALA A 30 -1.30 6.96 -6.02
N VAL A 31 -1.69 8.22 -5.80
CA VAL A 31 -2.38 8.68 -4.57
C VAL A 31 -3.68 7.91 -4.34
N PRO A 32 -4.67 7.94 -5.24
CA PRO A 32 -5.92 7.21 -5.03
C PRO A 32 -5.71 5.69 -5.02
N TRP A 33 -4.71 5.17 -5.75
CA TRP A 33 -4.36 3.75 -5.67
C TRP A 33 -3.84 3.37 -4.27
N ALA A 34 -2.91 4.15 -3.69
CA ALA A 34 -2.47 3.96 -2.31
C ALA A 34 -3.63 4.08 -1.31
N SER A 35 -4.51 5.09 -1.46
CA SER A 35 -5.67 5.25 -0.59
C SER A 35 -6.63 4.04 -0.65
N LEU A 36 -6.82 3.42 -1.82
CA LEU A 36 -7.63 2.20 -1.95
C LEU A 36 -6.99 1.00 -1.23
N GLN A 37 -5.66 0.87 -1.29
CA GLN A 37 -4.91 -0.18 -0.58
C GLN A 37 -5.02 0.00 0.94
N LEU A 38 -4.84 1.24 1.43
CA LEU A 38 -4.98 1.58 2.85
C LEU A 38 -6.41 1.34 3.36
N ARG A 39 -7.42 1.69 2.54
CA ARG A 39 -8.81 1.37 2.83
C ARG A 39 -9.03 -0.14 2.94
N HIS A 40 -8.50 -0.92 2.02
CA HIS A 40 -8.62 -2.38 2.06
C HIS A 40 -8.04 -2.94 3.35
N ALA A 41 -6.80 -2.58 3.69
CA ALA A 41 -6.13 -3.06 4.91
C ALA A 41 -6.88 -2.63 6.19
N SER A 42 -7.32 -1.37 6.29
CA SER A 42 -8.06 -0.89 7.47
C SER A 42 -9.40 -1.60 7.67
N VAL A 43 -10.17 -1.81 6.60
CA VAL A 43 -11.46 -2.52 6.66
C VAL A 43 -11.25 -4.01 6.93
N LEU A 44 -10.21 -4.61 6.36
CA LEU A 44 -9.81 -5.99 6.63
C LEU A 44 -9.59 -6.22 8.12
N PHE A 45 -8.76 -5.39 8.76
CA PHE A 45 -8.50 -5.50 10.20
C PHE A 45 -9.77 -5.31 11.02
N ALA A 46 -10.60 -4.32 10.69
CA ALA A 46 -11.87 -4.09 11.39
C ALA A 46 -12.78 -5.32 11.36
N TYR A 47 -12.92 -5.97 10.18
CA TYR A 47 -13.72 -7.18 10.08
C TYR A 47 -13.07 -8.38 10.76
N PHE A 48 -11.76 -8.55 10.64
CA PHE A 48 -11.04 -9.60 11.35
C PHE A 48 -11.37 -9.60 12.85
N PHE A 49 -11.31 -8.44 13.52
CA PHE A 49 -11.68 -8.34 14.93
C PHE A 49 -13.17 -8.53 15.20
N GLN A 50 -14.05 -8.05 14.32
CA GLN A 50 -15.49 -8.26 14.48
C GLN A 50 -15.84 -9.75 14.51
N TYR A 51 -15.18 -10.56 13.68
CA TYR A 51 -15.43 -12.00 13.65
C TYR A 51 -14.78 -12.74 14.81
N ASN A 52 -13.62 -12.30 15.29
CA ASN A 52 -12.95 -12.93 16.44
C ASN A 52 -13.68 -12.69 17.79
N LYS A 53 -14.49 -11.62 17.91
CA LYS A 53 -15.29 -11.36 19.12
C LYS A 53 -16.42 -12.36 19.36
N GLY A 54 -16.75 -13.21 18.38
CA GLY A 54 -17.90 -14.13 18.43
C GLY A 54 -17.67 -15.44 19.18
N GLY A 55 -16.51 -15.66 19.83
CA GLY A 55 -16.24 -16.88 20.62
C GLY A 55 -16.17 -18.19 19.82
N GLN A 56 -16.06 -18.12 18.49
CA GLN A 56 -16.07 -19.29 17.61
C GLN A 56 -14.66 -19.91 17.51
N THR A 57 -14.59 -21.24 17.62
CA THR A 57 -13.41 -22.10 17.39
C THR A 57 -12.79 -21.93 15.99
N GLU A 58 -13.52 -21.29 15.05
CA GLU A 58 -13.08 -20.97 13.69
C GLU A 58 -12.22 -19.69 13.55
N SER A 59 -11.93 -18.98 14.64
CA SER A 59 -11.16 -17.69 14.65
C SER A 59 -9.75 -17.75 14.02
N HIS A 60 -9.27 -18.95 13.72
CA HIS A 60 -7.94 -19.22 13.19
C HIS A 60 -7.96 -19.85 11.80
N ASP A 61 -8.96 -19.55 10.97
CA ASP A 61 -8.97 -20.01 9.59
C ASP A 61 -7.66 -19.61 8.85
N PRO A 62 -6.95 -20.55 8.22
CA PRO A 62 -5.64 -20.29 7.61
C PRO A 62 -5.71 -19.36 6.40
N ASP A 63 -6.81 -19.36 5.64
CA ASP A 63 -6.98 -18.44 4.49
C ASP A 63 -7.15 -16.99 4.97
N VAL A 64 -7.91 -16.80 6.05
CA VAL A 64 -8.07 -15.50 6.72
C VAL A 64 -6.74 -15.03 7.30
N LEU A 65 -6.05 -15.88 8.07
CA LEU A 65 -4.76 -15.55 8.68
C LEU A 65 -3.70 -15.21 7.63
N ARG A 66 -3.68 -15.92 6.50
CA ARG A 66 -2.79 -15.60 5.37
C ARG A 66 -3.08 -14.23 4.77
N MET A 67 -4.35 -13.84 4.64
CA MET A 67 -4.73 -12.51 4.16
C MET A 67 -4.34 -11.44 5.18
N VAL A 68 -4.51 -11.68 6.48
CA VAL A 68 -4.08 -10.79 7.56
C VAL A 68 -2.55 -10.63 7.56
N LEU A 69 -1.79 -11.71 7.40
CA LEU A 69 -0.34 -11.70 7.33
C LEU A 69 0.19 -10.82 6.21
N GLY A 70 -0.25 -11.05 4.98
CA GLY A 70 0.25 -10.26 3.86
C GLY A 70 -0.13 -8.78 4.01
N ASN A 71 -1.34 -8.47 4.49
CA ASN A 71 -1.73 -7.08 4.72
C ASN A 71 -0.95 -6.45 5.87
N THR A 72 -0.60 -7.21 6.91
CA THR A 72 0.29 -6.76 7.99
C THR A 72 1.65 -6.36 7.43
N LYS A 73 2.30 -7.27 6.68
CA LYS A 73 3.58 -7.01 6.00
C LYS A 73 3.50 -5.78 5.09
N TRP A 74 2.48 -5.73 4.23
CA TRP A 74 2.29 -4.62 3.31
C TRP A 74 2.11 -3.28 4.05
N THR A 75 1.33 -3.25 5.13
CA THR A 75 1.12 -2.01 5.89
C THR A 75 2.35 -1.54 6.64
N LEU A 76 3.15 -2.46 7.19
CA LEU A 76 4.42 -2.11 7.83
C LEU A 76 5.40 -1.58 6.79
N ASP A 77 5.63 -2.31 5.71
CA ASP A 77 6.52 -1.88 4.63
C ASP A 77 6.07 -0.55 4.00
N PHE A 78 4.76 -0.34 3.85
CA PHE A 78 4.24 0.94 3.38
C PHE A 78 4.51 2.08 4.39
N SER A 79 4.32 1.84 5.69
CA SER A 79 4.68 2.81 6.74
C SER A 79 6.18 3.09 6.78
N HIS A 80 7.02 2.09 6.52
CA HIS A 80 8.47 2.25 6.44
C HIS A 80 8.85 3.07 5.21
N PHE A 81 8.25 2.77 4.05
CA PHE A 81 8.38 3.56 2.83
C PHE A 81 7.97 5.02 3.04
N LEU A 82 6.85 5.26 3.73
CA LEU A 82 6.41 6.62 4.08
C LEU A 82 7.49 7.34 4.89
N LEU A 83 8.00 6.72 5.96
CA LEU A 83 9.03 7.36 6.79
C LEU A 83 10.34 7.56 6.04
N ASN A 84 10.78 6.59 5.23
CA ASN A 84 12.02 6.71 4.47
C ASN A 84 12.01 7.97 3.62
N GLU A 85 10.97 8.14 2.82
CA GLU A 85 10.82 9.28 1.91
C GLU A 85 10.61 10.60 2.68
N MET A 86 10.00 10.56 3.87
CA MET A 86 9.87 11.75 4.72
C MET A 86 11.20 12.16 5.35
N PHE A 87 12.05 11.20 5.74
CA PHE A 87 13.41 11.48 6.21
C PHE A 87 14.28 12.03 5.09
N ASP A 88 14.22 11.42 3.91
CA ASP A 88 14.98 11.88 2.74
C ASP A 88 14.54 13.28 2.32
N MET A 89 13.22 13.56 2.32
CA MET A 89 12.69 14.90 2.09
C MET A 89 13.11 15.91 3.17
N ALA A 90 13.15 15.52 4.44
CA ALA A 90 13.55 16.43 5.51
C ALA A 90 15.03 16.84 5.40
N ASP A 91 15.89 15.94 4.93
CA ASP A 91 17.29 16.28 4.65
C ASP A 91 17.41 17.11 3.36
N GLU A 92 16.64 16.77 2.31
CA GLU A 92 16.63 17.55 1.06
C GLU A 92 16.20 19.00 1.25
N PHE A 93 15.33 19.30 2.22
CA PHE A 93 14.80 20.65 2.47
C PHE A 93 15.58 21.46 3.51
N GLU A 94 16.63 20.89 4.12
CA GLU A 94 17.35 21.51 5.23
C GLU A 94 17.95 22.88 4.86
N ASP A 95 18.47 23.00 3.65
CA ASP A 95 19.06 24.21 3.06
C ASP A 95 18.09 25.38 2.94
N VAL A 96 16.79 25.11 2.76
CA VAL A 96 15.75 26.12 2.52
C VAL A 96 14.86 26.39 3.74
N TYR A 97 15.18 25.86 4.92
CA TYR A 97 14.35 26.09 6.10
C TYR A 97 14.30 27.55 6.57
N HIS A 98 15.35 28.33 6.30
CA HIS A 98 15.41 29.73 6.71
C HIS A 98 14.72 30.69 5.73
N ASP A 99 14.40 30.23 4.52
CA ASP A 99 13.79 31.04 3.46
C ASP A 99 12.38 30.50 3.10
N PRO A 100 11.30 31.15 3.57
CA PRO A 100 9.93 30.74 3.28
C PRO A 100 9.57 30.73 1.78
N GLU A 101 10.17 31.61 0.98
CA GLU A 101 9.90 31.70 -0.46
C GLU A 101 10.59 30.55 -1.19
N ALA A 102 11.89 30.33 -0.92
CA ALA A 102 12.61 29.19 -1.46
C ALA A 102 11.98 27.86 -1.03
N PHE A 103 11.55 27.74 0.23
CA PHE A 103 10.83 26.56 0.73
C PHE A 103 9.56 26.29 -0.08
N THR A 104 8.74 27.33 -0.28
CA THR A 104 7.48 27.21 -1.03
C THR A 104 7.72 26.85 -2.49
N GLN A 105 8.74 27.44 -3.12
CA GLN A 105 9.11 27.11 -4.51
C GLN A 105 9.60 25.67 -4.64
N LYS A 106 10.48 25.23 -3.73
CA LYS A 106 10.95 23.84 -3.68
C LYS A 106 9.78 22.88 -3.49
N LEU A 107 8.88 23.17 -2.54
CA LEU A 107 7.68 22.36 -2.28
C LEU A 107 6.75 22.24 -3.49
N LYS A 108 6.54 23.33 -4.25
CA LYS A 108 5.72 23.31 -5.47
C LYS A 108 6.28 22.37 -6.54
N ASN A 109 7.60 22.23 -6.59
CA ASN A 109 8.30 21.36 -7.53
C ASN A 109 8.49 19.93 -6.99
N SER A 110 8.39 19.74 -5.68
CA SER A 110 8.46 18.43 -5.04
C SER A 110 7.18 17.63 -5.22
N SER A 111 7.31 16.44 -5.81
CA SER A 111 6.19 15.54 -6.06
C SER A 111 6.36 14.26 -5.22
N SER A 112 5.77 14.24 -4.02
CA SER A 112 5.92 13.13 -3.06
C SER A 112 4.58 12.47 -2.75
N LEU A 113 4.50 11.18 -3.06
CA LEU A 113 3.35 10.35 -2.71
C LEU A 113 3.17 10.28 -1.18
N PRO A 114 4.21 9.97 -0.38
CA PRO A 114 4.13 9.97 1.07
C PRO A 114 3.56 11.24 1.66
N LEU A 115 4.02 12.40 1.19
CA LEU A 115 3.54 13.68 1.69
C LEU A 115 2.05 13.89 1.39
N LEU A 116 1.59 13.57 0.17
CA LEU A 116 0.17 13.66 -0.19
C LEU A 116 -0.70 12.69 0.62
N ILE A 117 -0.20 11.48 0.90
CA ILE A 117 -0.87 10.48 1.73
C ILE A 117 -0.98 10.94 3.18
N LEU A 118 0.06 11.58 3.72
CA LEU A 118 0.08 12.11 5.08
C LEU A 118 -0.74 13.40 5.20
N LEU A 119 -0.84 14.24 4.17
CA LEU A 119 -1.65 15.46 4.25
C LEU A 119 -3.15 15.18 4.07
N SER A 120 -3.52 14.19 3.25
CA SER A 120 -4.94 13.86 3.01
C SER A 120 -5.63 13.30 4.26
N SER A 121 -6.77 13.89 4.63
CA SER A 121 -7.60 13.47 5.76
C SER A 121 -8.04 12.00 5.68
N MET A 122 -8.41 11.54 4.48
CA MET A 122 -8.93 10.18 4.25
C MET A 122 -7.85 9.12 4.44
N SER A 123 -6.69 9.34 3.81
CA SER A 123 -5.55 8.42 3.90
C SER A 123 -5.01 8.35 5.33
N ARG A 124 -4.91 9.49 6.03
CA ARG A 124 -4.56 9.54 7.46
C ARG A 124 -5.53 8.76 8.34
N ALA A 125 -6.84 8.89 8.10
CA ALA A 125 -7.82 8.12 8.84
C ALA A 125 -7.60 6.60 8.67
N PHE A 126 -7.32 6.13 7.46
CA PHE A 126 -6.98 4.73 7.23
C PHE A 126 -5.68 4.31 7.91
N LEU A 127 -4.63 5.12 7.86
CA LEU A 127 -3.38 4.85 8.59
C LEU A 127 -3.61 4.71 10.10
N ARG A 128 -4.43 5.57 10.71
CA ARG A 128 -4.81 5.44 12.12
C ARG A 128 -5.57 4.14 12.42
N PHE A 129 -6.48 3.72 11.53
CA PHE A 129 -7.16 2.43 11.69
C PHE A 129 -6.23 1.24 11.49
N ILE A 130 -5.24 1.36 10.60
CA ILE A 130 -4.20 0.35 10.42
C ILE A 130 -3.37 0.23 11.70
N CYS A 131 -2.89 1.32 12.30
CA CYS A 131 -2.15 1.25 13.57
C CYS A 131 -2.96 0.59 14.69
N ARG A 132 -4.24 0.96 14.83
CA ARG A 132 -5.16 0.28 15.76
C ARG A 132 -5.33 -1.20 15.42
N GLY A 133 -5.38 -1.52 14.13
CA GLY A 133 -5.48 -2.89 13.63
C GLY A 133 -4.25 -3.71 13.99
N LEU A 134 -3.06 -3.22 13.68
CA LEU A 134 -1.78 -3.86 14.01
C LEU A 134 -1.63 -4.07 15.53
N ARG A 135 -2.00 -3.07 16.34
CA ARG A 135 -2.00 -3.23 17.80
C ARG A 135 -3.00 -4.30 18.26
N GLY A 136 -4.20 -4.30 17.68
CA GLY A 136 -5.23 -5.30 17.98
C GLY A 136 -4.78 -6.70 17.58
N VAL A 137 -4.03 -6.84 16.48
CA VAL A 137 -3.48 -8.11 16.02
C VAL A 137 -2.45 -8.58 17.05
N ASN A 138 -1.51 -7.71 17.43
CA ASN A 138 -0.51 -8.01 18.46
C ASN A 138 -1.14 -8.41 19.81
N ALA A 139 -2.12 -7.63 20.30
CA ALA A 139 -2.76 -7.87 21.58
C ALA A 139 -3.65 -9.12 21.57
N GLY A 140 -4.43 -9.31 20.50
CA GLY A 140 -5.23 -10.52 20.30
C GLY A 140 -4.34 -11.77 20.26
N PHE A 141 -3.10 -11.62 19.78
CA PHE A 141 -2.16 -12.72 19.77
C PHE A 141 -1.50 -13.02 21.12
N ALA A 142 -1.10 -12.01 21.88
CA ALA A 142 -0.63 -12.20 23.24
C ALA A 142 -1.65 -12.93 24.14
N SER A 143 -2.95 -12.79 23.83
CA SER A 143 -4.05 -13.43 24.57
C SER A 143 -4.46 -14.82 24.08
N ALA A 144 -4.00 -15.28 22.90
CA ALA A 144 -4.43 -16.57 22.37
C ALA A 144 -3.56 -17.71 22.91
N ASN A 145 -4.17 -18.88 23.16
CA ASN A 145 -3.43 -20.07 23.56
C ASN A 145 -2.75 -20.70 22.32
N PRO A 146 -1.41 -20.75 22.22
CA PRO A 146 -0.74 -21.32 21.05
C PRO A 146 -1.08 -22.80 20.80
N ALA A 147 -1.52 -23.53 21.84
CA ALA A 147 -1.93 -24.92 21.74
C ALA A 147 -3.27 -25.11 20.99
N SER A 148 -4.07 -24.06 20.82
CA SER A 148 -5.33 -24.12 20.04
C SER A 148 -5.11 -23.95 18.53
N LEU A 149 -3.89 -23.67 18.08
CA LEU A 149 -3.55 -23.48 16.68
C LEU A 149 -2.97 -24.75 16.07
N VAL A 150 -3.53 -25.20 14.94
CA VAL A 150 -3.11 -26.41 14.23
C VAL A 150 -2.71 -26.08 12.79
N GLY A 151 -1.71 -26.80 12.26
CA GLY A 151 -1.30 -26.72 10.84
C GLY A 151 -0.88 -25.33 10.37
N ASP A 152 -1.31 -24.96 9.17
CA ASP A 152 -1.00 -23.68 8.50
C ASP A 152 -1.38 -22.45 9.34
N SER A 153 -2.45 -22.54 10.13
CA SER A 153 -2.89 -21.45 10.99
C SER A 153 -1.82 -21.06 11.99
N ARG A 154 -1.13 -22.04 12.59
CA ARG A 154 -0.02 -21.79 13.50
C ARG A 154 1.15 -21.10 12.79
N ILE A 155 1.48 -21.52 11.57
CA ILE A 155 2.56 -20.95 10.77
C ILE A 155 2.29 -19.47 10.49
N TYR A 156 1.13 -19.15 9.89
CA TYR A 156 0.80 -17.78 9.56
C TYR A 156 0.71 -16.91 10.81
N TYR A 157 0.15 -17.45 11.90
CA TYR A 157 0.05 -16.74 13.16
C TYR A 157 1.42 -16.38 13.73
N THR A 158 2.34 -17.34 13.83
CA THR A 158 3.70 -17.11 14.31
C THR A 158 4.43 -16.10 13.42
N GLU A 159 4.26 -16.20 12.11
CA GLU A 159 4.87 -15.28 11.16
C GLU A 159 4.35 -13.84 11.30
N ILE A 160 3.06 -13.64 11.64
CA ILE A 160 2.55 -12.30 11.93
C ILE A 160 3.21 -11.72 13.17
N CYS A 161 3.32 -12.51 14.26
CA CYS A 161 3.93 -12.06 15.50
C CYS A 161 5.39 -11.66 15.26
N GLN A 162 6.16 -12.54 14.60
CA GLN A 162 7.55 -12.27 14.22
C GLN A 162 7.66 -11.00 13.37
N THR A 163 6.77 -10.82 12.39
CA THR A 163 6.76 -9.63 11.52
C THR A 163 6.56 -8.34 12.33
N LEU A 164 5.67 -8.35 13.33
CA LEU A 164 5.40 -7.20 14.20
C LEU A 164 6.57 -6.92 15.14
N GLU A 165 7.15 -7.95 15.74
CA GLU A 165 8.28 -7.86 16.67
C GLU A 165 9.59 -7.44 15.99
N SER A 166 9.84 -7.94 14.77
CA SER A 166 11.03 -7.61 13.99
C SER A 166 10.93 -6.27 13.26
N SER A 167 9.81 -5.56 13.38
CA SER A 167 9.61 -4.27 12.73
C SER A 167 10.65 -3.25 13.23
N PRO A 168 11.38 -2.54 12.34
CA PRO A 168 12.38 -1.53 12.73
C PRO A 168 11.77 -0.33 13.48
N VAL A 169 10.44 -0.18 13.42
CA VAL A 169 9.72 0.89 14.10
C VAL A 169 8.51 0.28 14.81
N ARG A 170 8.37 0.65 16.08
CA ARG A 170 7.25 0.21 16.94
C ARG A 170 5.96 0.94 16.54
N ILE A 171 4.83 0.27 16.74
CA ILE A 171 3.51 0.79 16.33
C ILE A 171 3.16 2.09 17.06
N ASP A 172 3.52 2.22 18.34
CA ASP A 172 3.29 3.43 19.15
C ASP A 172 4.08 4.64 18.63
N VAL A 173 5.30 4.42 18.14
CA VAL A 173 6.11 5.48 17.50
C VAL A 173 5.46 5.96 16.20
N TYR A 174 4.92 5.04 15.39
CA TYR A 174 4.12 5.41 14.21
C TYR A 174 2.87 6.21 14.57
N GLU A 175 2.17 5.85 15.64
CA GLU A 175 0.98 6.57 16.07
C GLU A 175 1.32 7.97 16.58
N LYS A 176 2.42 8.11 17.33
CA LYS A 176 2.97 9.42 17.73
C LYS A 176 3.29 10.28 16.52
N PHE A 177 3.93 9.71 15.48
CA PHE A 177 4.17 10.40 14.22
C PHE A 177 2.88 10.88 13.57
N LEU A 178 1.89 9.99 13.39
CA LEU A 178 0.61 10.35 12.78
C LEU A 178 -0.17 11.40 13.60
N ALA A 179 -0.07 11.36 14.94
CA ALA A 179 -0.64 12.39 15.80
C ALA A 179 0.03 13.76 15.59
N GLY A 180 1.35 13.78 15.40
CA GLY A 180 2.10 14.99 15.02
C GLY A 180 1.64 15.54 13.67
N VAL A 181 1.42 14.67 12.68
CA VAL A 181 0.86 15.05 11.37
C VAL A 181 -0.55 15.63 11.50
N ASP A 182 -1.41 14.98 12.28
CA ASP A 182 -2.78 15.47 12.53
C ASP A 182 -2.78 16.85 13.19
N SER A 183 -1.91 17.07 14.17
CA SER A 183 -1.73 18.37 14.82
C SER A 183 -1.26 19.43 13.83
N ALA A 184 -0.21 19.17 13.03
CA ALA A 184 0.32 20.11 12.05
C ALA A 184 -0.73 20.53 11.01
N VAL A 185 -1.48 19.57 10.45
CA VAL A 185 -2.53 19.87 9.46
C VAL A 185 -3.70 20.62 10.10
N LYS A 186 -4.10 20.25 11.32
CA LYS A 186 -5.17 20.95 12.05
C LYS A 186 -4.79 22.42 12.29
N HIS A 187 -3.57 22.67 12.77
CA HIS A 187 -3.08 24.04 12.99
C HIS A 187 -2.95 24.84 11.70
N ALA A 188 -2.55 24.22 10.59
CA ALA A 188 -2.48 24.89 9.30
C ALA A 188 -3.85 25.36 8.80
N TYR A 189 -4.88 24.51 8.85
CA TYR A 189 -6.24 24.92 8.51
C TYR A 189 -6.79 25.99 9.46
N GLN A 190 -6.58 25.82 10.77
CA GLN A 190 -7.04 26.80 11.77
C GLN A 190 -6.35 28.16 11.60
N GLY A 191 -5.04 28.18 11.36
CA GLY A 191 -4.26 29.40 11.15
C GLY A 191 -4.66 30.16 9.89
N ALA A 192 -5.22 29.47 8.89
CA ALA A 192 -5.77 30.11 7.69
C ALA A 192 -7.27 30.46 7.82
N GLY A 193 -7.91 30.19 8.96
CA GLY A 193 -9.34 30.44 9.18
C GLY A 193 -10.27 29.45 8.48
N PHE A 194 -9.79 28.26 8.07
CA PHE A 194 -10.60 27.26 7.37
C PHE A 194 -11.42 26.43 8.37
N GLY A 195 -12.75 26.55 8.26
CA GLY A 195 -13.72 25.70 8.95
C GLY A 195 -13.99 24.41 8.17
N ASP A 196 -15.04 23.68 8.58
CA ASP A 196 -15.42 22.43 7.94
C ASP A 196 -16.00 22.61 6.52
N ALA A 197 -16.53 23.81 6.21
CA ALA A 197 -17.08 24.13 4.90
C ALA A 197 -16.00 24.38 3.83
N GLU A 198 -14.84 24.90 4.24
CA GLU A 198 -13.75 25.30 3.35
C GLU A 198 -12.73 24.18 3.09
N ARG A 199 -12.64 23.21 4.00
CA ARG A 199 -11.74 22.03 3.91
C ARG A 199 -11.90 21.16 2.65
N PRO A 200 -13.09 20.93 2.08
CA PRO A 200 -13.24 20.09 0.89
C PRO A 200 -12.44 20.57 -0.32
N GLY A 201 -12.21 21.88 -0.47
CA GLY A 201 -11.43 22.44 -1.59
C GLY A 201 -9.97 21.98 -1.58
N PRO A 202 -9.20 22.29 -0.52
CA PRO A 202 -7.84 21.79 -0.36
C PRO A 202 -7.71 20.26 -0.40
N GLU A 203 -8.66 19.52 0.20
CA GLU A 203 -8.66 18.05 0.14
C GLU A 203 -8.86 17.52 -1.29
N LYS A 204 -9.69 18.19 -2.11
CA LYS A 204 -9.86 17.87 -3.53
C LYS A 204 -8.56 18.08 -4.31
N GLU A 205 -7.84 19.17 -4.07
CA GLU A 205 -6.55 19.43 -4.72
C GLU A 205 -5.49 18.37 -4.36
N LEU A 206 -5.42 17.97 -3.08
CA LEU A 206 -4.55 16.89 -2.62
C LEU A 206 -4.87 15.56 -3.30
N LEU A 207 -6.15 15.18 -3.28
CA LEU A 207 -6.57 13.85 -3.71
C LEU A 207 -6.63 13.73 -5.23
N VAL A 208 -7.19 14.72 -5.92
CA VAL A 208 -7.47 14.67 -7.37
C VAL A 208 -6.27 15.14 -8.19
N ASN A 209 -5.72 16.30 -7.83
CA ASN A 209 -4.65 16.93 -8.62
C ASN A 209 -3.27 16.49 -8.15
N ALA A 210 -3.16 15.82 -7.01
CA ALA A 210 -1.89 15.45 -6.39
C ALA A 210 -1.00 16.69 -6.17
N ARG A 211 -1.60 17.80 -5.76
CA ARG A 211 -0.94 19.07 -5.48
C ARG A 211 -1.15 19.47 -4.04
N ILE A 212 -0.12 20.05 -3.43
CA ILE A 212 -0.19 20.53 -2.05
C ILE A 212 -0.81 21.93 -2.07
N PRO A 213 -1.98 22.13 -1.45
CA PRO A 213 -2.61 23.44 -1.35
C PRO A 213 -1.76 24.41 -0.53
N PRO A 214 -1.75 25.72 -0.86
CA PRO A 214 -0.98 26.72 -0.12
C PRO A 214 -1.27 26.75 1.39
N VAL A 215 -2.52 26.47 1.79
CA VAL A 215 -2.92 26.39 3.20
C VAL A 215 -2.16 25.32 3.99
N LEU A 216 -1.64 24.29 3.33
CA LEU A 216 -0.90 23.20 3.98
C LEU A 216 0.62 23.37 3.94
N THR A 217 1.15 24.42 3.31
CA THR A 217 2.60 24.67 3.26
C THR A 217 3.21 24.76 4.67
N THR A 218 2.50 25.41 5.60
CA THR A 218 2.92 25.52 7.01
C THR A 218 2.90 24.16 7.71
N ALA A 219 1.93 23.29 7.42
CA ALA A 219 1.93 21.91 7.93
C ALA A 219 3.16 21.14 7.43
N VAL A 220 3.50 21.26 6.15
CA VAL A 220 4.70 20.60 5.59
C VAL A 220 5.98 21.13 6.26
N ALA A 221 6.11 22.44 6.45
CA ALA A 221 7.24 23.01 7.16
C ALA A 221 7.37 22.45 8.58
N THR A 222 6.28 22.37 9.34
CA THR A 222 6.26 21.77 10.68
C THR A 222 6.65 20.30 10.65
N LEU A 223 6.14 19.53 9.68
CA LEU A 223 6.47 18.12 9.53
C LEU A 223 7.97 17.90 9.33
N LEU A 224 8.56 18.62 8.38
CA LEU A 224 9.96 18.44 7.99
C LEU A 224 10.94 19.00 9.03
N ARG A 225 10.59 20.12 9.68
CA ARG A 225 11.48 20.79 10.67
C ARG A 225 11.37 20.24 12.08
N GLN A 226 10.21 19.69 12.46
CA GLN A 226 9.94 19.31 13.85
C GLN A 226 9.51 17.85 13.97
N THR A 227 8.44 17.45 13.27
CA THR A 227 7.84 16.12 13.49
C THR A 227 8.76 14.98 13.04
N VAL A 228 9.36 15.08 11.86
CA VAL A 228 10.27 14.05 11.32
C VAL A 228 11.59 14.01 12.12
N PRO A 229 12.27 15.15 12.39
CA PRO A 229 13.48 15.15 13.21
C PRO A 229 13.28 14.58 14.62
N ALA A 230 12.13 14.84 15.25
CA ALA A 230 11.83 14.31 16.58
C ALA A 230 11.84 12.77 16.65
N LEU A 231 11.54 12.09 15.54
CA LEU A 231 11.55 10.63 15.47
C LEU A 231 12.95 10.02 15.35
N LYS A 232 13.97 10.81 14.98
CA LYS A 232 15.33 10.29 14.70
C LYS A 232 15.94 9.55 15.91
N SER A 233 15.53 9.92 17.13
CA SER A 233 16.00 9.27 18.37
C SER A 233 15.30 7.95 18.71
N GLU A 234 14.10 7.71 18.19
CA GLU A 234 13.26 6.55 18.52
C GLU A 234 13.30 5.46 17.44
N ILE A 235 13.98 5.72 16.31
CA ILE A 235 13.89 4.93 15.09
C ILE A 235 15.27 4.58 14.55
N ASN A 236 15.46 3.32 14.16
CA ASN A 236 16.63 2.92 13.38
C ASN A 236 16.45 3.31 11.90
N ARG A 237 16.85 4.53 11.55
CA ARG A 237 16.76 5.04 10.16
C ARG A 237 17.50 4.15 9.17
N ARG A 238 18.66 3.58 9.55
CA ARG A 238 19.44 2.69 8.67
C ARG A 238 18.65 1.45 8.28
N ALA A 239 17.94 0.83 9.23
CA ALA A 239 17.12 -0.34 8.95
C ALA A 239 15.96 -0.01 7.99
N ILE A 240 15.34 1.16 8.14
CA ILE A 240 14.32 1.64 7.20
C ILE A 240 14.92 1.89 5.81
N TYR A 241 16.05 2.59 5.73
CA TYR A 241 16.68 2.93 4.45
C TYR A 241 17.12 1.71 3.64
N LEU A 242 17.58 0.65 4.32
CA LEU A 242 18.02 -0.59 3.68
C LEU A 242 16.86 -1.53 3.31
N GLY A 243 15.63 -1.21 3.69
CA GLY A 243 14.45 -2.02 3.37
C GLY A 243 14.16 -2.09 1.86
N ASP A 244 13.68 -3.26 1.39
CA ASP A 244 13.22 -3.43 0.01
C ASP A 244 11.71 -3.20 -0.10
N TYR A 245 11.33 -2.00 -0.54
CA TYR A 245 9.94 -1.60 -0.77
C TYR A 245 9.46 -1.85 -2.20
N GLY A 246 10.27 -2.52 -3.04
CA GLY A 246 9.98 -2.69 -4.46
C GLY A 246 8.66 -3.43 -4.73
N TRP A 247 8.29 -4.34 -3.83
CA TRP A 247 7.06 -5.11 -3.95
C TRP A 247 5.78 -4.31 -3.69
N LEU A 248 5.87 -3.16 -2.99
CA LEU A 248 4.73 -2.26 -2.79
C LEU A 248 4.27 -1.64 -4.12
N GLY A 249 5.19 -1.49 -5.08
CA GLY A 249 4.89 -0.98 -6.41
C GLY A 249 4.73 0.53 -6.51
N PHE A 250 5.10 1.32 -5.49
CA PHE A 250 5.08 2.79 -5.53
C PHE A 250 6.42 3.44 -5.93
N GLY A 251 7.53 2.75 -5.67
CA GLY A 251 8.88 3.28 -5.89
C GLY A 251 9.20 3.60 -7.36
N ASN A 252 10.18 4.50 -7.50
CA ASN A 252 10.71 4.99 -8.78
C ASN A 252 12.04 4.34 -9.14
N ASP A 253 12.61 3.60 -8.22
CA ASP A 253 13.91 2.99 -8.33
C ASP A 253 13.91 1.77 -9.25
N ARG A 254 15.12 1.38 -9.66
CA ARG A 254 15.34 0.24 -10.55
C ARG A 254 14.87 -1.08 -9.93
N ARG A 255 14.92 -1.25 -8.61
CA ARG A 255 14.50 -2.48 -7.94
C ARG A 255 12.99 -2.63 -8.04
N THR A 256 12.22 -1.58 -7.77
CA THR A 256 10.76 -1.56 -7.99
C THR A 256 10.41 -1.91 -9.45
N ALA A 257 11.13 -1.35 -10.42
CA ALA A 257 10.90 -1.65 -11.83
C ALA A 257 11.20 -3.11 -12.21
N LEU A 258 12.28 -3.70 -11.65
CA LEU A 258 12.61 -5.11 -11.83
C LEU A 258 11.59 -6.02 -11.15
N TYR A 259 11.16 -5.68 -9.94
CA TYR A 259 10.17 -6.43 -9.19
C TYR A 259 8.86 -6.57 -9.98
N ARG A 260 8.34 -5.45 -10.53
CA ARG A 260 7.12 -5.44 -11.38
C ARG A 260 7.24 -6.33 -12.62
N LYS A 261 8.45 -6.53 -13.15
CA LYS A 261 8.70 -7.39 -14.33
C LYS A 261 8.77 -8.87 -13.97
N GLN A 262 9.36 -9.19 -12.82
CA GLN A 262 9.67 -10.56 -12.42
C GLN A 262 8.56 -11.23 -11.60
N ARG A 263 7.80 -10.44 -10.83
CA ARG A 263 6.85 -10.96 -9.84
C ARG A 263 5.51 -10.26 -9.96
N GLU A 264 4.44 -11.05 -9.87
CA GLU A 264 3.10 -10.53 -9.62
C GLU A 264 2.79 -10.63 -8.12
N VAL A 265 2.01 -9.70 -7.59
CA VAL A 265 1.60 -9.69 -6.17
C VAL A 265 0.09 -9.82 -6.11
N ASP A 266 -0.41 -10.73 -5.28
CA ASP A 266 -1.84 -10.83 -5.01
C ASP A 266 -2.31 -9.54 -4.32
N ILE A 267 -3.23 -8.84 -4.96
CA ILE A 267 -3.69 -7.54 -4.50
C ILE A 267 -4.54 -7.63 -3.21
N LEU A 268 -5.15 -8.78 -2.93
CA LEU A 268 -6.03 -9.00 -1.79
C LEU A 268 -5.28 -9.59 -0.59
N LYS A 269 -4.55 -10.69 -0.84
CA LYS A 269 -3.75 -11.41 0.16
C LYS A 269 -2.39 -10.76 0.39
N LYS A 270 -1.97 -9.81 -0.46
CA LYS A 270 -0.68 -9.09 -0.36
C LYS A 270 0.52 -10.03 -0.26
N CYS A 271 0.52 -11.08 -1.07
CA CYS A 271 1.62 -12.02 -1.15
C CYS A 271 2.12 -12.12 -2.59
N PRO A 272 3.43 -12.25 -2.82
CA PRO A 272 3.94 -12.57 -4.15
C PRO A 272 3.29 -13.85 -4.67
N LEU A 273 2.77 -13.80 -5.90
CA LEU A 273 2.28 -14.97 -6.59
C LEU A 273 3.49 -15.82 -7.00
N ARG A 274 3.39 -17.13 -6.79
CA ARG A 274 4.45 -18.05 -7.21
C ARG A 274 4.53 -18.02 -8.74
N PRO A 275 5.75 -18.01 -9.31
CA PRO A 275 5.90 -18.26 -10.73
C PRO A 275 5.33 -19.65 -11.05
N PRO A 276 4.74 -19.84 -12.24
CA PRO A 276 4.17 -21.12 -12.61
C PRO A 276 5.30 -22.16 -12.65
N LEU A 277 5.09 -23.30 -11.98
CA LEU A 277 6.10 -24.33 -11.80
C LEU A 277 6.24 -25.16 -13.08
N PRO A 278 7.47 -25.46 -13.55
CA PRO A 278 7.67 -26.39 -14.65
C PRO A 278 7.17 -27.78 -14.24
N LEU A 279 6.29 -28.38 -15.05
CA LEU A 279 5.94 -29.80 -15.02
C LEU A 279 7.00 -30.56 -15.81
N GLY A 280 7.88 -31.26 -15.08
CA GLY A 280 8.89 -32.13 -15.68
C GLY A 280 9.96 -31.38 -16.48
N ASN A 281 10.76 -32.14 -17.23
CA ASN A 281 11.82 -31.60 -18.09
C ASN A 281 11.31 -31.08 -19.44
N ASP A 282 10.01 -31.23 -19.74
CA ASP A 282 9.42 -30.94 -21.06
C ASP A 282 9.05 -29.46 -21.26
N GLY A 283 9.45 -28.58 -20.33
CA GLY A 283 9.18 -27.14 -20.40
C GLY A 283 7.70 -26.75 -20.26
N ARG A 284 6.79 -27.71 -20.07
CA ARG A 284 5.38 -27.46 -19.77
C ARG A 284 5.27 -26.82 -18.41
N VAL A 285 4.39 -25.83 -18.23
CA VAL A 285 4.24 -25.13 -16.96
C VAL A 285 2.83 -25.35 -16.41
N ALA A 286 2.71 -25.58 -15.11
CA ALA A 286 1.41 -25.74 -14.45
C ALA A 286 0.56 -24.48 -14.71
N PRO A 287 -0.66 -24.61 -15.27
CA PRO A 287 -1.51 -23.45 -15.50
C PRO A 287 -1.88 -22.83 -14.16
N LEU A 288 -1.37 -21.63 -13.90
CA LEU A 288 -1.75 -20.86 -12.72
C LEU A 288 -3.02 -20.11 -13.03
N LYS A 289 -4.15 -20.58 -12.48
CA LYS A 289 -5.41 -19.83 -12.53
C LYS A 289 -5.26 -18.58 -11.69
N LYS A 290 -5.52 -17.43 -12.29
CA LYS A 290 -5.56 -16.14 -11.61
C LYS A 290 -6.74 -15.34 -12.11
N ARG A 291 -7.10 -14.30 -11.37
CA ARG A 291 -8.10 -13.31 -11.79
C ARG A 291 -7.42 -11.96 -11.91
N ARG A 292 -7.72 -11.25 -12.99
CA ARG A 292 -7.26 -9.87 -13.23
C ARG A 292 -8.43 -8.91 -13.14
N CYS A 293 -8.22 -7.79 -12.48
CA CYS A 293 -9.23 -6.74 -12.44
C CYS A 293 -9.33 -6.07 -13.81
N ALA A 294 -10.53 -5.99 -14.38
CA ALA A 294 -10.79 -5.29 -15.65
C ALA A 294 -10.48 -3.78 -15.60
N ARG A 295 -10.35 -3.19 -14.41
CA ARG A 295 -10.15 -1.75 -14.23
C ARG A 295 -8.71 -1.37 -13.88
N CYS A 296 -8.17 -1.90 -12.78
CA CYS A 296 -6.83 -1.55 -12.32
C CYS A 296 -5.75 -2.54 -12.77
N CYS A 297 -6.13 -3.62 -13.45
CA CYS A 297 -5.28 -4.72 -13.93
C CYS A 297 -4.46 -5.44 -12.84
N GLU A 298 -4.75 -5.17 -11.57
CA GLU A 298 -4.20 -5.91 -10.44
C GLU A 298 -4.72 -7.35 -10.45
N VAL A 299 -3.91 -8.26 -9.89
CA VAL A 299 -4.19 -9.69 -9.94
C VAL A 299 -4.51 -10.24 -8.56
N SER A 300 -5.31 -11.29 -8.52
CA SER A 300 -5.42 -12.17 -7.37
C SER A 300 -5.25 -13.61 -7.84
N GLY A 301 -4.43 -14.38 -7.13
CA GLY A 301 -4.25 -15.81 -7.36
C GLY A 301 -5.37 -16.65 -6.74
N ASP A 302 -6.30 -16.02 -6.02
CA ASP A 302 -7.41 -16.73 -5.40
C ASP A 302 -8.56 -16.91 -6.40
N THR A 303 -8.56 -18.04 -7.10
CA THR A 303 -9.63 -18.41 -8.04
C THR A 303 -10.62 -19.43 -7.47
N ASN A 304 -10.33 -19.98 -6.29
CA ASN A 304 -11.15 -21.01 -5.68
C ASN A 304 -12.22 -20.38 -4.79
N LEU A 305 -13.33 -21.09 -4.58
CA LEU A 305 -14.28 -20.66 -3.55
C LEU A 305 -13.61 -20.79 -2.16
N PRO A 306 -13.95 -19.89 -1.22
CA PRO A 306 -13.47 -19.98 0.15
C PRO A 306 -13.78 -21.35 0.75
N ARG A 307 -12.79 -21.99 1.36
CA ARG A 307 -12.93 -23.35 1.89
C ARG A 307 -13.66 -23.41 3.23
N SER A 308 -13.72 -22.30 3.95
CA SER A 308 -14.42 -22.17 5.23
C SER A 308 -15.52 -21.12 5.19
N LEU A 309 -16.50 -21.29 6.07
CA LEU A 309 -17.60 -20.33 6.25
C LEU A 309 -17.08 -18.97 6.71
N LEU A 310 -16.04 -18.94 7.56
CA LEU A 310 -15.44 -17.70 8.02
C LEU A 310 -14.76 -16.94 6.87
N SER A 311 -13.91 -17.64 6.10
CA SER A 311 -13.25 -17.06 4.93
C SER A 311 -14.28 -16.56 3.91
N PHE A 312 -15.36 -17.33 3.68
CA PHE A 312 -16.49 -16.91 2.86
C PHE A 312 -17.16 -15.63 3.37
N LYS A 313 -17.57 -15.59 4.65
CA LYS A 313 -18.23 -14.43 5.27
C LYS A 313 -17.34 -13.18 5.17
N MET A 314 -16.04 -13.31 5.42
CA MET A 314 -15.09 -12.22 5.36
C MET A 314 -14.93 -11.68 3.93
N ILE A 315 -14.67 -12.55 2.95
CA ILE A 315 -14.46 -12.17 1.55
C ILE A 315 -15.77 -11.61 0.94
N ALA A 316 -16.92 -12.18 1.29
CA ALA A 316 -18.24 -11.69 0.88
C ALA A 316 -18.50 -10.28 1.45
N LYS A 317 -18.26 -10.06 2.75
CA LYS A 317 -18.47 -8.76 3.40
C LYS A 317 -17.52 -7.67 2.90
N LEU A 318 -16.33 -8.05 2.47
CA LEU A 318 -15.37 -7.17 1.81
C LEU A 318 -15.70 -6.93 0.31
N GLY A 319 -16.67 -7.66 -0.28
CA GLY A 319 -17.04 -7.54 -1.68
C GLY A 319 -16.01 -8.13 -2.66
N LEU A 320 -15.09 -8.97 -2.17
CA LEU A 320 -13.91 -9.42 -2.91
C LEU A 320 -14.17 -10.63 -3.82
N LEU A 321 -15.32 -11.30 -3.66
CA LEU A 321 -15.74 -12.39 -4.54
C LEU A 321 -15.97 -11.87 -5.97
N ARG A 322 -16.67 -10.73 -6.10
CA ARG A 322 -17.10 -10.18 -7.40
C ARG A 322 -16.18 -9.09 -7.94
N SER A 323 -15.58 -8.30 -7.05
CA SER A 323 -14.80 -7.13 -7.44
C SER A 323 -13.44 -7.06 -6.76
N CYS A 324 -12.49 -6.45 -7.45
CA CYS A 324 -11.22 -6.00 -6.88
C CYS A 324 -11.45 -4.93 -5.82
N LEU A 325 -10.43 -4.61 -5.02
CA LEU A 325 -10.50 -3.51 -4.03
C LEU A 325 -10.78 -2.13 -4.66
N CYS A 326 -10.54 -1.97 -5.97
CA CYS A 326 -10.95 -0.79 -6.71
C CYS A 326 -12.42 -0.84 -7.17
N GLY A 327 -13.16 -1.91 -6.89
CA GLY A 327 -14.54 -2.12 -7.37
C GLY A 327 -14.66 -2.51 -8.84
N GLY A 328 -13.56 -2.72 -9.56
CA GLY A 328 -13.57 -3.30 -10.91
C GLY A 328 -13.82 -4.82 -10.86
N MET A 329 -14.56 -5.35 -11.83
CA MET A 329 -14.88 -6.77 -11.90
C MET A 329 -13.65 -7.63 -12.19
N TRP A 330 -13.69 -8.86 -11.71
CA TRP A 330 -12.67 -9.87 -11.99
C TRP A 330 -12.90 -10.52 -13.36
N VAL A 331 -11.82 -10.70 -14.11
CA VAL A 331 -11.73 -11.51 -15.33
C VAL A 331 -10.81 -12.68 -15.03
N LEU A 332 -11.24 -13.90 -15.36
CA LEU A 332 -10.40 -15.09 -15.18
C LEU A 332 -9.32 -15.12 -16.27
N GLU A 333 -8.08 -15.30 -15.84
CA GLU A 333 -6.93 -15.51 -16.71
C GLU A 333 -6.37 -16.90 -16.44
N THR A 334 -6.19 -17.67 -17.51
CA THR A 334 -5.44 -18.93 -17.46
C THR A 334 -4.08 -18.64 -18.07
N ASP A 335 -3.03 -18.67 -17.26
CA ASP A 335 -1.66 -18.51 -17.77
C ASP A 335 -1.25 -19.85 -18.41
N THR A 336 -1.51 -20.01 -19.70
CA THR A 336 -0.92 -21.07 -20.51
C THR A 336 0.50 -20.61 -20.82
N GLY A 337 1.47 -21.08 -20.03
CA GLY A 337 2.85 -20.59 -20.03
C GLY A 337 3.58 -20.71 -21.36
N ASP A 338 3.29 -19.82 -22.31
CA ASP A 338 3.96 -19.72 -23.59
C ASP A 338 5.23 -18.88 -23.40
N LEU A 339 6.32 -19.57 -23.05
CA LEU A 339 7.65 -19.00 -22.95
C LEU A 339 8.28 -18.67 -24.33
N GLY A 340 7.55 -18.86 -25.43
CA GLY A 340 8.07 -18.78 -26.80
C GLY A 340 8.11 -17.40 -27.47
N ALA A 341 7.63 -16.30 -26.86
CA ALA A 341 7.45 -15.03 -27.59
C ALA A 341 8.00 -13.77 -26.89
N ARG A 342 8.97 -13.88 -25.97
CA ARG A 342 9.56 -12.69 -25.28
C ARG A 342 10.99 -12.34 -25.67
N THR A 343 11.56 -13.00 -26.67
CA THR A 343 12.88 -12.68 -27.23
C THR A 343 12.81 -12.53 -28.76
N ALA A 344 12.20 -11.45 -29.25
CA ALA A 344 12.47 -10.89 -30.59
C ALA A 344 11.68 -9.58 -30.83
N SER A 345 12.23 -8.44 -30.43
CA SER A 345 12.09 -7.17 -31.18
C SER A 345 13.05 -6.09 -30.66
N THR A 346 14.33 -6.46 -30.56
CA THR A 346 15.43 -5.47 -30.56
C THR A 346 16.51 -6.01 -31.48
N ASN A 347 16.33 -5.77 -32.78
CA ASN A 347 17.43 -5.69 -33.74
C ASN A 347 17.02 -4.65 -34.79
N GLY A 348 17.20 -3.38 -34.41
CA GLY A 348 17.48 -2.33 -35.37
C GLY A 348 19.00 -2.22 -35.44
N SER A 349 19.60 -2.60 -36.56
CA SER A 349 20.97 -2.20 -36.88
C SER A 349 21.04 -1.89 -38.36
N SER A 350 21.17 -0.59 -38.59
CA SER A 350 21.70 0.10 -39.75
C SER A 350 22.59 -0.75 -40.66
N ASN A 351 22.34 -0.68 -41.97
CA ASN A 351 23.41 -0.71 -42.95
C ASN A 351 23.32 0.53 -43.84
N ARG A 352 24.26 1.46 -43.62
CA ARG A 352 24.63 2.53 -44.54
C ARG A 352 25.49 1.91 -45.65
N VAL A 353 25.02 2.04 -46.88
CA VAL A 353 25.72 2.53 -48.08
C VAL A 353 27.25 2.67 -47.95
N ASN A 354 28.04 1.89 -48.73
CA ASN A 354 28.85 2.42 -49.85
C ASN A 354 29.64 1.37 -50.67
N GLN A 355 29.88 1.76 -51.94
CA GLN A 355 30.84 1.29 -52.97
C GLN A 355 30.47 0.10 -53.88
N THR A 356 30.06 0.42 -55.12
CA THR A 356 30.97 0.67 -56.27
C THR A 356 30.34 1.69 -57.21
#